data_AF-A0A7Y3LUP0-F1
#
_entry.id   AF-A0A7Y3LUP0-F1
#
_cell.length_a   1.000
_cell.length_b   1.000
_cell.length_c   1.000
_cell.angle_alpha   90.00
_cell.angle_beta   90.00
_cell.angle_gamma   90.00
#
_symmetry.space_group_name_H-M   'P 1'
#
loop_
_entity.id
_entity.type
_entity.pdbx_description
1 polymer ?
#
loop_
_entity_poly.entity_id
_entity_poly.type
_entity_poly.pdbx_seq_one_letter_code
_entity_poly.pdbx_strand_id
1 'polypeptide(L)'
;PSRIALFDAISADRTGPVATRLLPLAHADTPFVRRQALELLHSLTHQQPWPEAVNAAVARLSDPDEEVRRRAAYLFGYSGQPDRVLAALSELADPVVRTILARALGSAAAHLTDDDLASVRFLAHLETLRAAPPTRRQGLDTALLDDVLEAAHDLKDIGHIWGEVLYGLRREHDTYALVARLLADPATRDIGADLAREACHDWRLAPVRMMPLLLRHRGQSGTPALDTALTTASISEAARRTHGTPLAEVVPVTPSPGARPIPSTSKAYDNASAAALLAAKPLGITRLAHASEIFEALLDAGPLTFRQAAQLYNLTFRRPGRSQAECAPLWLRHAGPSALSRLLALMTPHLADYAIGHYYLAGLARMGSHARPAIPAVTALIDRRTRIPVNDSTRDAEMRLDESLLAAALSARRAILADAVPPPPAPPSPR
;
A
#
# COMPACT_ATOMS: atom_id res chain seq x y z
N PRO A 1 27.78 -2.87 25.21
CA PRO A 1 28.14 -2.81 23.78
C PRO A 1 26.98 -2.15 23.02
N SER A 2 27.25 -1.42 21.93
CA SER A 2 26.17 -0.97 21.05
C SER A 2 25.49 -2.19 20.41
N ARG A 3 24.19 -2.10 20.11
CA ARG A 3 23.45 -3.19 19.43
C ARG A 3 24.15 -3.58 18.12
N ILE A 4 24.66 -2.60 17.39
CA ILE A 4 25.41 -2.79 16.13
C ILE A 4 26.66 -3.65 16.36
N ALA A 5 27.51 -3.33 17.34
CA ALA A 5 28.73 -4.10 17.60
C ALA A 5 28.46 -5.57 18.00
N LEU A 6 27.33 -5.81 18.68
CA LEU A 6 26.91 -7.19 19.00
C LEU A 6 26.48 -7.95 17.75
N PHE A 7 25.72 -7.29 16.85
CA PHE A 7 25.28 -7.89 15.59
C PHE A 7 26.48 -8.19 14.68
N ASP A 8 27.42 -7.26 14.55
CA ASP A 8 28.64 -7.46 13.75
C ASP A 8 29.46 -8.63 14.29
N ALA A 9 29.65 -8.71 15.61
CA ALA A 9 30.41 -9.79 16.23
C ALA A 9 29.78 -11.18 16.00
N ILE A 10 28.46 -11.29 16.14
CA ILE A 10 27.74 -12.56 15.93
C ILE A 10 27.66 -12.92 14.45
N SER A 11 27.53 -11.92 13.56
CA SER A 11 27.55 -12.14 12.11
C SER A 11 28.91 -12.64 11.64
N ALA A 12 30.00 -12.16 12.25
CA ALA A 12 31.35 -12.61 11.97
C ALA A 12 31.64 -14.01 12.53
N ASP A 13 31.17 -14.31 13.75
CA ASP A 13 31.41 -15.60 14.41
C ASP A 13 30.27 -16.01 15.35
N ARG A 14 29.41 -16.92 14.88
CA ARG A 14 28.29 -17.50 15.65
C ARG A 14 28.70 -18.56 16.67
N THR A 15 29.96 -18.96 16.68
CA THR A 15 30.54 -19.86 17.69
C THR A 15 31.43 -19.11 18.69
N GLY A 16 31.64 -17.82 18.44
CA GLY A 16 32.56 -16.98 19.18
C GLY A 16 32.11 -16.65 20.60
N PRO A 17 32.91 -15.87 21.32
CA PRO A 17 32.66 -15.55 22.73
C PRO A 17 31.37 -14.76 22.96
N VAL A 18 30.95 -13.94 21.99
CA VAL A 18 29.69 -13.17 22.09
C VAL A 18 28.49 -14.10 21.98
N ALA A 19 28.49 -15.02 21.00
CA ALA A 19 27.47 -16.04 20.84
C ALA A 19 27.40 -17.00 22.04
N THR A 20 28.56 -17.48 22.50
CA THR A 20 28.70 -18.35 23.68
C THR A 20 28.15 -17.70 24.96
N ARG A 21 28.21 -16.37 25.06
CA ARG A 21 27.60 -15.63 26.18
C ARG A 21 26.12 -15.32 25.98
N LEU A 22 25.67 -15.10 24.75
CA LEU A 22 24.28 -14.74 24.46
C LEU A 22 23.33 -15.94 24.62
N LEU A 23 23.67 -17.11 24.09
CA LEU A 23 22.80 -18.28 24.11
C LEU A 23 22.36 -18.70 25.54
N PRO A 24 23.25 -18.74 26.55
CA PRO A 24 22.85 -19.03 27.93
C PRO A 24 21.90 -18.00 28.54
N LEU A 25 21.83 -16.75 28.05
CA LEU A 25 20.91 -15.74 28.59
C LEU A 25 19.44 -16.09 28.33
N ALA A 26 19.15 -16.94 27.33
CA ALA A 26 17.82 -17.53 27.16
C ALA A 26 17.40 -18.41 28.34
N HIS A 27 18.33 -18.80 29.22
CA HIS A 27 18.12 -19.63 30.40
C HIS A 27 18.37 -18.87 31.73
N ALA A 28 18.55 -17.55 31.68
CA ALA A 28 18.77 -16.75 32.88
C ALA A 28 17.58 -16.83 33.86
N ASP A 29 17.85 -16.71 35.16
CA ASP A 29 16.83 -16.76 36.22
C ASP A 29 15.76 -15.68 36.03
N THR A 30 16.19 -14.48 35.65
CA THR A 30 15.32 -13.32 35.47
C THR A 30 14.54 -13.41 34.15
N PRO A 31 13.18 -13.40 34.16
CA PRO A 31 12.38 -13.48 32.95
C PRO A 31 12.62 -12.33 31.97
N PHE A 32 12.91 -11.12 32.49
CA PHE A 32 13.28 -9.98 31.65
C PHE A 32 14.53 -10.28 30.79
N VAL A 33 15.55 -10.93 31.35
CA VAL A 33 16.77 -11.28 30.62
C VAL A 33 16.46 -12.33 29.54
N ARG A 34 15.67 -13.36 29.86
CA ARG A 34 15.24 -14.37 28.87
C ARG A 34 14.47 -13.75 27.71
N ARG A 35 13.53 -12.85 28.01
CA ARG A 35 12.75 -12.10 27.00
C ARG A 35 13.64 -11.31 26.06
N GLN A 36 14.59 -10.54 26.60
CA GLN A 36 15.53 -9.74 25.80
C GLN A 36 16.50 -10.61 25.00
N ALA A 37 16.95 -11.72 25.58
CA ALA A 37 17.80 -12.69 24.88
C ALA A 37 17.08 -13.31 23.67
N LEU A 38 15.85 -13.81 23.84
CA LEU A 38 15.07 -14.40 22.74
C LEU A 38 14.74 -13.39 21.64
N GLU A 39 14.42 -12.14 21.99
CA GLU A 39 14.17 -11.07 21.02
C GLU A 39 15.43 -10.74 20.20
N LEU A 40 16.59 -10.71 20.86
CA LEU A 40 17.86 -10.49 20.22
C LEU A 40 18.25 -11.67 19.31
N LEU A 41 18.10 -12.91 19.80
CA LEU A 41 18.32 -14.13 19.03
C LEU A 41 17.42 -14.18 17.79
N HIS A 42 16.15 -13.81 17.91
CA HIS A 42 15.21 -13.71 16.78
C HIS A 42 15.65 -12.71 15.72
N SER A 43 16.12 -11.53 16.16
CA SER A 43 16.64 -10.52 15.23
C SER A 43 17.86 -11.02 14.45
N LEU A 44 18.74 -11.80 15.12
CA LEU A 44 19.97 -12.33 14.53
C LEU A 44 19.72 -13.54 13.61
N THR A 45 18.74 -14.39 13.93
CA THR A 45 18.32 -15.51 13.08
C THR A 45 17.63 -15.04 11.80
N HIS A 46 16.90 -13.92 11.87
CA HIS A 46 16.27 -13.32 10.70
C HIS A 46 17.31 -12.84 9.66
N GLN A 47 18.50 -12.41 10.10
CA GLN A 47 19.57 -12.00 9.19
C GLN A 47 20.25 -13.19 8.52
N GLN A 48 20.47 -14.28 9.27
CA GLN A 48 21.00 -15.52 8.73
C GLN A 48 20.71 -16.68 9.70
N PRO A 49 20.44 -17.91 9.18
CA PRO A 49 20.05 -19.05 10.00
C PRO A 49 21.01 -19.36 11.14
N TRP A 50 20.46 -19.69 12.31
CA TRP A 50 21.24 -20.03 13.50
C TRP A 50 20.56 -21.16 14.32
N PRO A 51 20.89 -22.44 14.06
CA PRO A 51 20.22 -23.58 14.68
C PRO A 51 20.29 -23.61 16.21
N GLU A 52 21.40 -23.16 16.81
CA GLU A 52 21.58 -23.13 18.27
C GLU A 52 20.62 -22.14 18.94
N ALA A 53 20.36 -21.00 18.30
CA ALA A 53 19.36 -20.04 18.77
C ALA A 53 17.94 -20.63 18.71
N VAL A 54 17.63 -21.38 17.65
CA VAL A 54 16.35 -22.09 17.52
C VAL A 54 16.22 -23.16 18.61
N ASN A 55 17.27 -23.93 18.90
CA ASN A 55 17.24 -24.92 19.98
C ASN A 55 17.08 -24.28 21.37
N ALA A 56 17.71 -23.12 21.61
CA ALA A 56 17.50 -22.36 22.83
C ALA A 56 16.04 -21.89 22.98
N ALA A 57 15.38 -21.53 21.87
CA ALA A 57 13.96 -21.20 21.86
C ALA A 57 13.07 -22.41 22.17
N VAL A 58 13.33 -23.57 21.56
CA VAL A 58 12.58 -24.81 21.82
C VAL A 58 12.56 -25.15 23.31
N ALA A 59 13.70 -24.99 23.99
CA ALA A 59 13.81 -25.24 25.43
C ALA A 59 12.92 -24.31 26.30
N ARG A 60 12.35 -23.24 25.73
CA ARG A 60 11.55 -22.20 26.41
C ARG A 60 10.08 -22.18 26.00
N LEU A 61 9.60 -23.15 25.21
CA LEU A 61 8.19 -23.23 24.82
C LEU A 61 7.23 -23.51 25.99
N SER A 62 7.75 -23.99 27.13
CA SER A 62 6.99 -24.24 28.36
C SER A 62 7.49 -23.40 29.55
N ASP A 63 8.14 -22.26 29.28
CA ASP A 63 8.63 -21.35 30.32
C ASP A 63 7.47 -20.82 31.20
N PRO A 64 7.65 -20.63 32.53
CA PRO A 64 6.60 -20.09 33.39
C PRO A 64 6.16 -18.67 33.00
N ASP A 65 7.04 -17.86 32.39
CA ASP A 65 6.71 -16.52 31.90
C ASP A 65 6.07 -16.61 30.50
N GLU A 66 4.82 -16.12 30.40
CA GLU A 66 4.01 -16.14 29.18
C GLU A 66 4.70 -15.44 27.99
N GLU A 67 5.38 -14.32 28.26
CA GLU A 67 6.03 -13.53 27.22
C GLU A 67 7.34 -14.20 26.75
N VAL A 68 8.03 -14.93 27.63
CA VAL A 68 9.13 -15.83 27.23
C VAL A 68 8.61 -16.92 26.29
N ARG A 69 7.49 -17.59 26.63
CA ARG A 69 6.90 -18.63 25.76
C ARG A 69 6.51 -18.07 24.39
N ARG A 70 5.88 -16.90 24.33
CA ARG A 70 5.54 -16.23 23.06
C ARG A 70 6.76 -15.96 22.20
N ARG A 71 7.81 -15.35 22.75
CA ARG A 71 9.04 -15.03 22.00
C ARG A 71 9.77 -16.29 21.54
N ALA A 72 9.78 -17.32 22.38
CA ALA A 72 10.30 -18.63 22.01
C ALA A 72 9.52 -19.23 20.83
N ALA A 73 8.19 -19.17 20.87
CA ALA A 73 7.32 -19.64 19.78
C ALA A 73 7.53 -18.85 18.49
N TYR A 74 7.67 -17.52 18.55
CA TYR A 74 7.99 -16.70 17.38
C TYR A 74 9.34 -17.07 16.76
N LEU A 75 10.40 -17.15 17.57
CA LEU A 75 11.72 -17.54 17.09
C LEU A 75 11.73 -18.96 16.52
N PHE A 76 11.16 -19.92 17.23
CA PHE A 76 11.12 -21.30 16.79
C PHE A 76 10.24 -21.49 15.55
N GLY A 77 9.03 -20.92 15.53
CA GLY A 77 8.09 -21.07 14.42
C GLY A 77 8.64 -20.49 13.11
N TYR A 78 9.13 -19.24 13.14
CA TYR A 78 9.55 -18.54 11.91
C TYR A 78 11.00 -18.82 11.49
N SER A 79 11.81 -19.50 12.30
CA SER A 79 13.20 -19.85 11.96
C SER A 79 13.50 -21.35 12.05
N GLY A 80 12.55 -22.16 12.54
CA GLY A 80 12.65 -23.61 12.64
C GLY A 80 12.25 -24.32 11.34
N GLN A 81 12.56 -25.61 11.29
CA GLN A 81 12.12 -26.47 10.19
C GLN A 81 10.63 -26.82 10.38
N PRO A 82 9.77 -26.74 9.34
CA PRO A 82 8.33 -26.98 9.46
C PRO A 82 7.97 -28.31 10.15
N ASP A 83 8.64 -29.41 9.82
CA ASP A 83 8.37 -30.73 10.43
C ASP A 83 8.64 -30.74 11.94
N ARG A 84 9.68 -30.02 12.40
CA ARG A 84 9.96 -29.87 13.83
C ARG A 84 8.89 -29.03 14.52
N VAL A 85 8.40 -27.99 13.85
CA VAL A 85 7.35 -27.11 14.38
C VAL A 85 6.03 -27.87 14.50
N LEU A 86 5.67 -28.67 13.50
CA LEU A 86 4.48 -29.52 13.51
C LEU A 86 4.54 -30.54 14.67
N ALA A 87 5.68 -31.22 14.83
CA ALA A 87 5.88 -32.19 15.91
C ALA A 87 5.85 -31.54 17.30
N ALA A 88 6.35 -30.31 17.45
CA ALA A 88 6.25 -29.59 18.71
C ALA A 88 4.81 -29.13 19.00
N LEU A 89 4.08 -28.72 17.96
CA LEU A 89 2.68 -28.26 18.10
C LEU A 89 1.81 -29.37 18.70
N SER A 90 1.96 -30.63 18.30
CA SER A 90 1.16 -31.75 18.82
C SER A 90 1.36 -32.01 20.32
N GLU A 91 2.51 -31.64 20.88
CA GLU A 91 2.86 -31.90 22.29
C GLU A 91 2.53 -30.73 23.24
N LEU A 92 2.20 -29.55 22.69
CA LEU A 92 1.99 -28.33 23.46
C LEU A 92 0.50 -28.13 23.76
N ALA A 93 0.19 -27.78 25.01
CA ALA A 93 -1.17 -27.47 25.45
C ALA A 93 -1.50 -25.96 25.49
N ASP A 94 -0.49 -25.09 25.50
CA ASP A 94 -0.70 -23.63 25.59
C ASP A 94 -1.32 -23.09 24.28
N PRO A 95 -2.56 -22.55 24.31
CA PRO A 95 -3.27 -22.11 23.10
C PRO A 95 -2.56 -20.99 22.33
N VAL A 96 -1.92 -20.06 23.05
CA VAL A 96 -1.22 -18.93 22.45
C VAL A 96 0.04 -19.41 21.72
N VAL A 97 0.80 -20.31 22.35
CA VAL A 97 2.00 -20.91 21.72
C VAL A 97 1.60 -21.71 20.49
N ARG A 98 0.58 -22.58 20.60
CA ARG A 98 0.07 -23.37 19.47
C ARG A 98 -0.36 -22.49 18.30
N THR A 99 -1.10 -21.41 18.58
CA THR A 99 -1.55 -20.45 17.56
C THR A 99 -0.37 -19.77 16.84
N ILE A 100 0.67 -19.35 17.57
CA ILE A 100 1.86 -18.75 16.97
C ILE A 100 2.59 -19.75 16.06
N LEU A 101 2.74 -21.00 16.51
CA LEU A 101 3.39 -22.05 15.72
C LEU A 101 2.58 -22.40 14.46
N ALA A 102 1.25 -22.55 14.59
CA ALA A 102 0.36 -22.79 13.46
C ALA A 102 0.45 -21.66 12.42
N ARG A 103 0.49 -20.40 12.87
CA ARG A 103 0.66 -19.25 11.97
C ARG A 103 2.00 -19.29 11.24
N ALA A 104 3.08 -19.66 11.94
CA ALA A 104 4.41 -19.71 11.35
C ALA A 104 4.61 -20.85 10.34
N LEU A 105 3.82 -21.94 10.44
CA LEU A 105 3.83 -23.04 9.48
C LEU A 105 3.35 -22.62 8.07
N GLY A 106 2.56 -21.55 7.95
CA GLY A 106 1.96 -21.11 6.68
C GLY A 106 1.24 -22.27 5.99
N SER A 107 1.52 -22.50 4.70
CA SER A 107 0.86 -23.56 3.92
C SER A 107 0.93 -24.97 4.53
N ALA A 108 1.93 -25.27 5.37
CA ALA A 108 2.02 -26.57 6.05
C ALA A 108 0.93 -26.77 7.12
N ALA A 109 0.33 -25.69 7.61
CA ALA A 109 -0.79 -25.74 8.54
C ALA A 109 -2.09 -26.25 7.91
N ALA A 110 -2.19 -26.35 6.57
CA ALA A 110 -3.41 -26.76 5.88
C ALA A 110 -3.92 -28.16 6.28
N HIS A 111 -3.10 -29.00 6.90
CA HIS A 111 -3.51 -30.32 7.42
C HIS A 111 -4.10 -30.29 8.83
N LEU A 112 -4.10 -29.13 9.51
CA LEU A 112 -4.56 -28.96 10.89
C LEU A 112 -6.04 -28.53 10.98
N THR A 113 -6.86 -28.88 9.99
CA THR A 113 -8.29 -28.48 9.95
C THR A 113 -9.14 -29.14 11.03
N ASP A 114 -8.66 -30.26 11.59
CA ASP A 114 -9.33 -31.01 12.66
C ASP A 114 -8.68 -30.79 14.04
N ASP A 115 -7.86 -29.73 14.20
CA ASP A 115 -7.21 -29.41 15.48
C ASP A 115 -8.24 -29.04 16.56
N ASP A 116 -7.95 -29.36 17.83
CA ASP A 116 -8.86 -29.03 18.93
C ASP A 116 -9.03 -27.52 19.14
N LEU A 117 -8.02 -26.71 18.78
CA LEU A 117 -8.04 -25.26 18.98
C LEU A 117 -8.59 -24.52 17.75
N ALA A 118 -9.66 -23.74 17.94
CA ALA A 118 -10.31 -23.01 16.85
C ALA A 118 -9.37 -22.04 16.11
N SER A 119 -8.41 -21.40 16.79
CA SER A 119 -7.44 -20.53 16.11
C SER A 119 -6.50 -21.29 15.17
N VAL A 120 -6.14 -22.53 15.50
CA VAL A 120 -5.33 -23.41 14.64
C VAL A 120 -6.15 -23.90 13.47
N ARG A 121 -7.39 -24.36 13.71
CA ARG A 121 -8.32 -24.73 12.62
C ARG A 121 -8.58 -23.56 11.69
N PHE A 122 -8.82 -22.36 12.22
CA PHE A 122 -9.05 -21.15 11.43
C PHE A 122 -7.87 -20.86 10.49
N LEU A 123 -6.63 -20.91 11.00
CA LEU A 123 -5.43 -20.73 10.18
C LEU A 123 -5.29 -21.85 9.14
N ALA A 124 -5.55 -23.11 9.51
CA ALA A 124 -5.52 -24.24 8.59
C ALA A 124 -6.57 -24.11 7.46
N HIS A 125 -7.78 -23.66 7.80
CA HIS A 125 -8.85 -23.37 6.85
C HIS A 125 -8.48 -22.22 5.90
N LEU A 126 -7.82 -21.17 6.39
CA LEU A 126 -7.31 -20.09 5.54
C LEU A 126 -6.25 -20.58 4.56
N GLU A 127 -5.29 -21.38 5.01
CA GLU A 127 -4.24 -21.93 4.15
C GLU A 127 -4.81 -22.94 3.13
N THR A 128 -5.80 -23.73 3.53
CA THR A 128 -6.57 -24.59 2.61
C THR A 128 -7.33 -23.75 1.59
N LEU A 129 -7.94 -22.65 2.00
CA LEU A 129 -8.69 -21.74 1.14
C LEU A 129 -7.79 -21.08 0.07
N ARG A 130 -6.54 -20.73 0.42
CA ARG A 130 -5.56 -20.19 -0.55
C ARG A 130 -5.33 -21.12 -1.75
N ALA A 131 -5.37 -22.44 -1.54
CA ALA A 131 -5.15 -23.44 -2.59
C ALA A 131 -6.45 -24.04 -3.17
N ALA A 132 -7.61 -23.74 -2.59
CA ALA A 132 -8.86 -24.43 -2.90
C ALA A 132 -9.47 -24.07 -4.27
N PRO A 133 -9.98 -25.08 -5.02
CA PRO A 133 -10.80 -24.82 -6.20
C PRO A 133 -12.14 -24.17 -5.81
N PRO A 134 -12.81 -23.41 -6.71
CA PRO A 134 -14.04 -22.68 -6.41
C PRO A 134 -15.14 -23.51 -5.75
N THR A 135 -15.27 -24.78 -6.10
CA THR A 135 -16.30 -25.70 -5.58
C THR A 135 -16.18 -26.00 -4.09
N ARG A 136 -14.97 -25.87 -3.49
CA ARG A 136 -14.76 -26.13 -2.05
C ARG A 136 -14.79 -24.87 -1.20
N ARG A 137 -14.77 -23.68 -1.81
CA ARG A 137 -14.62 -22.40 -1.09
C ARG A 137 -15.79 -22.12 -0.15
N GLN A 138 -17.02 -22.39 -0.57
CA GLN A 138 -18.19 -22.14 0.27
C GLN A 138 -18.18 -22.98 1.56
N GLY A 139 -17.70 -24.22 1.50
CA GLY A 139 -17.55 -25.06 2.69
C GLY A 139 -16.50 -24.50 3.64
N LEU A 140 -15.35 -24.06 3.09
CA LEU A 140 -14.28 -23.43 3.87
C LEU A 140 -14.70 -22.08 4.47
N ASP A 141 -15.46 -21.27 3.75
CA ASP A 141 -16.01 -20.01 4.27
C ASP A 141 -16.94 -20.28 5.47
N THR A 142 -17.71 -21.36 5.41
CA THR A 142 -18.60 -21.78 6.51
C THR A 142 -17.77 -22.22 7.72
N ALA A 143 -16.77 -23.07 7.52
CA ALA A 143 -15.88 -23.52 8.60
C ALA A 143 -15.12 -22.35 9.26
N LEU A 144 -14.61 -21.40 8.45
CA LEU A 144 -13.97 -20.19 8.96
C LEU A 144 -14.92 -19.36 9.84
N LEU A 145 -16.18 -19.25 9.44
CA LEU A 145 -17.21 -18.54 10.22
C LEU A 145 -17.58 -19.26 11.51
N ASP A 146 -17.57 -20.59 11.50
CA ASP A 146 -17.83 -21.40 12.70
C ASP A 146 -16.68 -21.26 13.71
N ASP A 147 -15.43 -21.18 13.24
CA ASP A 147 -14.24 -21.04 14.10
C ASP A 147 -13.97 -19.59 14.57
N VAL A 148 -14.43 -18.58 13.84
CA VAL A 148 -13.93 -17.18 13.96
C VAL A 148 -14.04 -16.60 15.38
N LEU A 149 -15.13 -16.89 16.07
CA LEU A 149 -15.41 -16.30 17.38
C LEU A 149 -14.53 -16.93 18.47
N GLU A 150 -14.38 -18.25 18.44
CA GLU A 150 -13.49 -18.94 19.37
C GLU A 150 -12.03 -18.61 19.05
N ALA A 151 -11.66 -18.58 17.77
CA ALA A 151 -10.32 -18.22 17.31
C ALA A 151 -9.87 -16.83 17.80
N ALA A 152 -10.80 -15.87 17.93
CA ALA A 152 -10.49 -14.50 18.35
C ALA A 152 -9.93 -14.39 19.78
N HIS A 153 -10.06 -15.44 20.62
CA HIS A 153 -9.46 -15.45 21.96
C HIS A 153 -7.94 -15.53 21.91
N ASP A 154 -7.39 -16.27 20.95
CA ASP A 154 -5.95 -16.57 20.85
C ASP A 154 -5.28 -16.00 19.59
N LEU A 155 -6.08 -15.71 18.56
CA LEU A 155 -5.63 -15.13 17.29
C LEU A 155 -6.05 -13.68 17.17
N LYS A 156 -5.06 -12.80 17.14
CA LYS A 156 -5.23 -11.38 16.83
C LYS A 156 -5.23 -11.15 15.32
N ASP A 157 -5.77 -9.99 14.92
CA ASP A 157 -5.74 -9.50 13.53
C ASP A 157 -6.45 -10.43 12.53
N ILE A 158 -7.48 -11.16 12.97
CA ILE A 158 -8.24 -12.10 12.12
C ILE A 158 -8.74 -11.40 10.84
N GLY A 159 -9.32 -10.20 10.97
CA GLY A 159 -9.81 -9.44 9.82
C GLY A 159 -8.72 -9.12 8.80
N HIS A 160 -7.50 -8.80 9.28
CA HIS A 160 -6.32 -8.57 8.45
C HIS A 160 -5.90 -9.83 7.68
N ILE A 161 -5.67 -10.93 8.40
CA ILE A 161 -5.16 -12.17 7.80
C ILE A 161 -6.20 -12.74 6.81
N TRP A 162 -7.48 -12.69 7.15
CA TRP A 162 -8.54 -13.14 6.26
C TRP A 162 -8.69 -12.25 5.02
N GLY A 163 -8.60 -10.92 5.21
CA GLY A 163 -8.61 -9.94 4.11
C GLY A 163 -7.51 -10.20 3.09
N GLU A 164 -6.28 -10.47 3.54
CA GLU A 164 -5.14 -10.78 2.68
C GLU A 164 -5.41 -12.02 1.79
N VAL A 165 -5.97 -13.09 2.37
CA VAL A 165 -6.35 -14.30 1.64
C VAL A 165 -7.39 -14.00 0.58
N LEU A 166 -8.45 -13.28 0.94
CA LEU A 166 -9.53 -12.92 0.00
C LEU A 166 -9.04 -12.00 -1.13
N TYR A 167 -8.11 -11.09 -0.82
CA TYR A 167 -7.44 -10.25 -1.80
C TYR A 167 -6.62 -11.07 -2.80
N GLY A 168 -5.78 -11.99 -2.30
CA GLY A 168 -5.01 -12.90 -3.14
C GLY A 168 -5.88 -13.75 -4.06
N LEU A 169 -7.05 -14.17 -3.58
CA LEU A 169 -8.05 -14.93 -4.35
C LEU A 169 -8.95 -14.05 -5.24
N ARG A 170 -8.77 -12.72 -5.23
CA ARG A 170 -9.56 -11.74 -6.01
C ARG A 170 -11.06 -11.79 -5.68
N ARG A 171 -11.43 -12.11 -4.44
CA ARG A 171 -12.82 -12.32 -3.97
C ARG A 171 -13.51 -11.04 -3.46
N GLU A 172 -13.39 -9.94 -4.21
CA GLU A 172 -13.89 -8.61 -3.81
C GLU A 172 -15.34 -8.59 -3.30
N HIS A 173 -16.27 -9.20 -4.05
CA HIS A 173 -17.69 -9.19 -3.70
C HIS A 173 -18.00 -10.07 -2.49
N ASP A 174 -17.30 -11.20 -2.36
CA ASP A 174 -17.46 -12.11 -1.22
C ASP A 174 -16.96 -11.45 0.06
N THR A 175 -15.85 -10.69 -0.02
CA THR A 175 -15.37 -9.88 1.10
C THR A 175 -16.44 -8.91 1.59
N TYR A 176 -17.15 -8.23 0.68
CA TYR A 176 -18.22 -7.31 1.07
C TYR A 176 -19.39 -8.01 1.74
N ALA A 177 -19.79 -9.19 1.25
CA ALA A 177 -20.84 -9.99 1.85
C ALA A 177 -20.42 -10.49 3.24
N LEU A 178 -19.17 -10.91 3.39
CA LEU A 178 -18.60 -11.37 4.65
C LEU A 178 -18.52 -10.23 5.68
N VAL A 179 -18.04 -9.04 5.30
CA VAL A 179 -18.06 -7.85 6.14
C VAL A 179 -19.47 -7.55 6.63
N ALA A 180 -20.47 -7.56 5.74
CA ALA A 180 -21.85 -7.31 6.12
C ALA A 180 -22.37 -8.34 7.15
N ARG A 181 -22.00 -9.61 6.99
CA ARG A 181 -22.36 -10.68 7.94
C ARG A 181 -21.69 -10.48 9.30
N LEU A 182 -20.37 -10.22 9.32
CA LEU A 182 -19.60 -10.07 10.56
C LEU A 182 -19.98 -8.80 11.33
N LEU A 183 -20.31 -7.70 10.65
CA LEU A 183 -20.75 -6.46 11.28
C LEU A 183 -22.13 -6.56 11.95
N ALA A 184 -22.99 -7.43 11.43
CA ALA A 184 -24.34 -7.62 11.94
C ALA A 184 -24.38 -8.26 13.33
N ASP A 185 -23.44 -9.16 13.62
CA ASP A 185 -23.30 -9.79 14.94
C ASP A 185 -22.36 -8.96 15.85
N PRO A 186 -22.83 -8.48 17.03
CA PRO A 186 -21.99 -7.81 18.00
C PRO A 186 -20.69 -8.54 18.36
N ALA A 187 -20.70 -9.87 18.40
CA ALA A 187 -19.55 -10.66 18.84
C ALA A 187 -18.43 -10.71 17.78
N THR A 188 -18.75 -10.53 16.51
CA THR A 188 -17.78 -10.54 15.40
C THR A 188 -17.55 -9.17 14.78
N ARG A 189 -18.14 -8.12 15.35
CA ARG A 189 -18.18 -6.79 14.74
C ARG A 189 -16.82 -6.18 14.52
N ASP A 190 -15.90 -6.32 15.47
CA ASP A 190 -14.54 -5.79 15.34
C ASP A 190 -13.78 -6.49 14.22
N ILE A 191 -13.97 -7.81 14.08
CA ILE A 191 -13.40 -8.61 12.98
C ILE A 191 -13.96 -8.13 11.63
N GLY A 192 -15.27 -7.88 11.57
CA GLY A 192 -15.93 -7.32 10.38
C GLY A 192 -15.44 -5.92 10.03
N ALA A 193 -15.17 -5.08 11.04
CA ALA A 193 -14.64 -3.73 10.85
C ALA A 193 -13.19 -3.77 10.35
N ASP A 194 -12.34 -4.62 10.93
CA ASP A 194 -10.97 -4.83 10.47
C ASP A 194 -10.97 -5.34 9.03
N LEU A 195 -11.79 -6.34 8.70
CA LEU A 195 -11.92 -6.84 7.33
C LEU A 195 -12.41 -5.75 6.36
N ALA A 196 -13.31 -4.87 6.80
CA ALA A 196 -13.77 -3.73 5.99
C ALA A 196 -12.66 -2.73 5.73
N ARG A 197 -11.79 -2.47 6.73
CA ARG A 197 -10.62 -1.61 6.60
C ARG A 197 -9.64 -2.18 5.58
N GLU A 198 -9.34 -3.46 5.67
CA GLU A 198 -8.49 -4.16 4.70
C GLU A 198 -9.05 -4.05 3.28
N ALA A 199 -10.36 -4.26 3.15
CA ALA A 199 -11.01 -4.11 1.86
C ALA A 199 -10.85 -2.71 1.27
N CYS A 200 -10.90 -1.66 2.10
CA CYS A 200 -10.67 -0.28 1.68
C CYS A 200 -9.24 -0.03 1.18
N HIS A 201 -8.25 -0.70 1.78
CA HIS A 201 -6.85 -0.64 1.35
C HIS A 201 -6.60 -1.41 0.05
N ASP A 202 -7.37 -2.46 -0.23
CA ASP A 202 -7.10 -3.34 -1.37
C ASP A 202 -7.88 -2.99 -2.63
N TRP A 203 -9.17 -2.68 -2.48
CA TRP A 203 -10.09 -2.43 -3.61
C TRP A 203 -10.58 -0.98 -3.64
N ARG A 204 -10.53 -0.37 -4.83
CA ARG A 204 -10.93 1.04 -5.01
C ARG A 204 -12.42 1.29 -4.76
N LEU A 205 -13.28 0.29 -4.98
CA LEU A 205 -14.72 0.42 -4.75
C LEU A 205 -15.13 0.17 -3.30
N ALA A 206 -14.29 -0.47 -2.50
CA ALA A 206 -14.64 -0.87 -1.14
C ALA A 206 -15.06 0.32 -0.25
N PRO A 207 -14.38 1.48 -0.25
CA PRO A 207 -14.82 2.61 0.58
C PRO A 207 -16.25 3.05 0.28
N VAL A 208 -16.64 3.12 -1.00
CA VAL A 208 -18.00 3.50 -1.42
C VAL A 208 -19.03 2.45 -0.98
N ARG A 209 -18.66 1.16 -1.05
CA ARG A 209 -19.55 0.04 -0.70
C ARG A 209 -19.69 -0.17 0.80
N MET A 210 -18.61 -0.02 1.56
CA MET A 210 -18.54 -0.31 2.98
C MET A 210 -19.04 0.85 3.84
N MET A 211 -18.92 2.10 3.38
CA MET A 211 -19.29 3.29 4.16
C MET A 211 -20.71 3.22 4.76
N PRO A 212 -21.78 2.86 4.03
CA PRO A 212 -23.12 2.79 4.62
C PRO A 212 -23.26 1.72 5.70
N LEU A 213 -22.55 0.58 5.56
CA LEU A 213 -22.57 -0.50 6.55
C LEU A 213 -21.87 -0.05 7.84
N LEU A 214 -20.69 0.55 7.70
CA LEU A 214 -19.91 1.04 8.83
C LEU A 214 -20.65 2.13 9.61
N LEU A 215 -21.26 3.11 8.91
CA LEU A 215 -22.04 4.17 9.55
C LEU A 215 -23.27 3.63 10.30
N ARG A 216 -23.98 2.67 9.71
CA ARG A 216 -25.14 2.01 10.34
C ARG A 216 -24.77 1.38 11.68
N HIS A 217 -23.69 0.60 11.72
CA HIS A 217 -23.32 -0.14 12.92
C HIS A 217 -22.60 0.73 13.96
N ARG A 218 -21.91 1.80 13.54
CA ARG A 218 -21.37 2.80 14.48
C ARG A 218 -22.48 3.44 15.33
N GLY A 219 -23.63 3.76 14.72
CA GLY A 219 -24.77 4.34 15.44
C GLY A 219 -25.44 3.40 16.45
N GLN A 220 -25.18 2.09 16.38
CA GLN A 220 -25.76 1.07 17.25
C GLN A 220 -24.85 0.73 18.44
N SER A 221 -23.54 0.64 18.20
CA SER A 221 -22.52 0.32 19.21
C SER A 221 -21.13 0.55 18.61
N GLY A 222 -20.62 1.77 18.72
CA GLY A 222 -19.32 2.15 18.17
C GLY A 222 -18.16 1.46 18.88
N THR A 223 -17.24 0.89 18.11
CA THR A 223 -16.00 0.27 18.60
C THR A 223 -14.77 0.97 17.99
N PRO A 224 -13.58 0.88 18.61
CA PRO A 224 -12.36 1.46 18.04
C PRO A 224 -12.04 0.93 16.63
N ALA A 225 -12.31 -0.36 16.37
CA ALA A 225 -12.12 -0.97 15.05
C ALA A 225 -13.06 -0.34 14.01
N LEU A 226 -14.34 -0.14 14.34
CA LEU A 226 -15.30 0.57 13.49
C LEU A 226 -14.85 2.01 13.16
N ASP A 227 -14.39 2.74 14.17
CA ASP A 227 -13.95 4.13 14.00
C ASP A 227 -12.71 4.20 13.10
N THR A 228 -11.81 3.25 13.23
CA THR A 228 -10.60 3.14 12.42
C THR A 228 -10.93 2.74 10.98
N ALA A 229 -11.88 1.81 10.77
CA ALA A 229 -12.38 1.45 9.45
C ALA A 229 -13.11 2.61 8.75
N LEU A 230 -13.93 3.37 9.48
CA LEU A 230 -14.60 4.57 8.97
C LEU A 230 -13.60 5.66 8.58
N THR A 231 -12.57 5.86 9.40
CA THR A 231 -11.50 6.82 9.12
C THR A 231 -10.78 6.44 7.82
N THR A 232 -10.44 5.16 7.62
CA THR A 232 -9.87 4.67 6.36
C THR A 232 -10.82 4.86 5.19
N ALA A 233 -12.09 4.43 5.29
CA ALA A 233 -13.04 4.58 4.20
C ALA A 233 -13.24 6.05 3.80
N SER A 234 -13.12 6.98 4.76
CA SER A 234 -13.25 8.43 4.54
C SER A 234 -12.06 9.04 3.78
N ILE A 235 -10.95 8.32 3.63
CA ILE A 235 -9.84 8.74 2.75
C ILE A 235 -10.30 8.81 1.28
N SER A 236 -11.23 7.94 0.88
CA SER A 236 -11.71 7.89 -0.49
C SER A 236 -12.58 9.09 -0.83
N GLU A 237 -12.14 9.84 -1.83
CA GLU A 237 -12.87 11.00 -2.32
C GLU A 237 -14.22 10.61 -2.93
N ALA A 238 -14.28 9.46 -3.60
CA ALA A 238 -15.52 8.93 -4.13
C ALA A 238 -16.53 8.64 -3.00
N ALA A 239 -16.08 7.98 -1.92
CA ALA A 239 -16.95 7.68 -0.78
C ALA A 239 -17.47 8.97 -0.11
N ARG A 240 -16.62 9.99 0.06
CA ARG A 240 -17.03 11.28 0.60
C ARG A 240 -18.05 12.00 -0.27
N ARG A 241 -17.90 11.96 -1.60
CA ARG A 241 -18.88 12.57 -2.52
C ARG A 241 -20.21 11.83 -2.51
N THR A 242 -20.18 10.50 -2.44
CA THR A 242 -21.40 9.69 -2.45
C THR A 242 -22.15 9.73 -1.12
N HIS A 243 -21.44 9.78 0.01
CA HIS A 243 -22.01 9.62 1.37
C HIS A 243 -21.71 10.80 2.31
N GLY A 244 -21.37 11.97 1.77
CA GLY A 244 -20.83 13.10 2.52
C GLY A 244 -21.77 13.72 3.56
N THR A 245 -23.08 13.63 3.35
CA THR A 245 -24.09 14.15 4.28
C THR A 245 -24.07 13.44 5.64
N PRO A 246 -24.15 12.09 5.73
CA PRO A 246 -24.03 11.38 7.00
C PRO A 246 -22.59 11.35 7.57
N LEU A 247 -21.55 11.64 6.77
CA LEU A 247 -20.15 11.67 7.24
C LEU A 247 -19.82 12.93 8.06
N ALA A 248 -20.39 14.07 7.69
CA ALA A 248 -20.13 15.36 8.33
C ALA A 248 -20.60 15.41 9.80
N GLU A 249 -21.56 14.56 10.18
CA GLU A 249 -22.09 14.46 11.54
C GLU A 249 -21.26 13.52 12.45
N VAL A 250 -20.42 12.65 11.87
CA VAL A 250 -19.91 11.46 12.56
C VAL A 250 -18.38 11.42 12.65
N VAL A 251 -17.66 12.02 11.71
CA VAL A 251 -16.20 12.04 11.71
C VAL A 251 -15.74 13.50 11.74
N PRO A 252 -15.01 13.96 12.77
CA PRO A 252 -14.36 15.25 12.69
C PRO A 252 -13.41 15.20 11.50
N VAL A 253 -13.72 15.99 10.48
CA VAL A 253 -12.87 16.17 9.31
C VAL A 253 -11.57 16.77 9.82
N THR A 254 -10.62 15.93 10.19
CA THR A 254 -9.22 16.34 10.12
C THR A 254 -8.97 16.53 8.64
N PRO A 255 -8.67 17.76 8.19
CA PRO A 255 -8.18 17.93 6.84
C PRO A 255 -7.03 16.94 6.73
N SER A 256 -7.12 16.01 5.77
CA SER A 256 -5.88 15.38 5.29
C SER A 256 -4.90 16.53 5.10
N PRO A 257 -3.64 16.44 5.55
CA PRO A 257 -2.64 17.37 5.10
C PRO A 257 -2.71 17.22 3.59
N GLY A 258 -3.40 18.18 2.94
CA GLY A 258 -3.66 18.12 1.52
C GLY A 258 -2.30 17.89 0.92
N ALA A 259 -2.21 16.95 -0.02
CA ALA A 259 -1.03 16.80 -0.86
C ALA A 259 -0.54 18.22 -1.09
N ARG A 260 0.59 18.57 -0.43
CA ARG A 260 0.95 19.97 -0.20
C ARG A 260 0.69 20.63 -1.54
N PRO A 261 -0.21 21.63 -1.66
CA PRO A 261 -0.15 22.47 -2.82
C PRO A 261 1.30 22.91 -2.78
N ILE A 262 2.13 22.36 -3.68
CA ILE A 262 3.49 22.85 -3.84
C ILE A 262 3.19 24.33 -4.06
N PRO A 263 3.65 25.22 -3.16
CA PRO A 263 3.43 26.61 -3.41
C PRO A 263 4.10 26.83 -4.75
N SER A 264 3.27 27.01 -5.78
CA SER A 264 3.67 27.68 -6.98
C SER A 264 3.98 29.07 -6.47
N THR A 265 5.19 29.23 -5.94
CA THR A 265 5.90 30.49 -6.00
C THR A 265 6.08 30.68 -7.50
N SER A 266 5.01 31.14 -8.15
CA SER A 266 4.98 31.56 -9.53
C SER A 266 5.92 32.75 -9.59
N LYS A 267 7.21 32.44 -9.69
CA LYS A 267 8.21 33.43 -10.04
C LYS A 267 7.95 33.64 -11.51
N ALA A 268 7.18 34.68 -11.82
CA ALA A 268 6.93 35.06 -13.20
C ALA A 268 8.29 35.41 -13.81
N TYR A 269 8.72 34.62 -14.79
CA TYR A 269 9.90 34.93 -15.57
C TYR A 269 9.44 35.76 -16.77
N ASP A 270 10.10 36.89 -17.02
CA ASP A 270 10.02 37.53 -18.32
C ASP A 270 11.03 36.87 -19.29
N ASN A 271 10.88 37.16 -20.58
CA ASN A 271 11.73 36.61 -21.64
C ASN A 271 13.23 36.89 -21.37
N ALA A 272 13.57 38.11 -20.93
CA ALA A 272 14.95 38.52 -20.71
C ALA A 272 15.60 37.74 -19.55
N SER A 273 14.90 37.60 -18.43
CA SER A 273 15.35 36.86 -17.25
C SER A 273 15.43 35.36 -17.52
N ALA A 274 14.47 34.80 -18.26
CA ALA A 274 14.48 33.40 -18.68
C ALA A 274 15.69 33.10 -19.59
N ALA A 275 15.95 33.96 -20.58
CA ALA A 275 17.07 33.81 -21.50
C ALA A 275 18.43 33.92 -20.78
N ALA A 276 18.59 34.92 -19.90
CA ALA A 276 19.81 35.10 -19.12
C ALA A 276 20.08 33.90 -18.21
N LEU A 277 19.05 33.37 -17.54
CA LEU A 277 19.17 32.20 -16.68
C LEU A 277 19.61 30.96 -17.47
N LEU A 278 18.99 30.68 -18.63
CA LEU A 278 19.37 29.55 -19.47
C LEU A 278 20.76 29.68 -20.09
N ALA A 279 21.20 30.90 -20.41
CA ALA A 279 22.56 31.16 -20.91
C ALA A 279 23.62 30.75 -19.87
N ALA A 280 23.34 30.96 -18.59
CA ALA A 280 24.20 30.54 -17.47
C ALA A 280 24.15 29.02 -17.19
N LYS A 281 23.23 28.26 -17.80
CA LYS A 281 23.12 26.82 -17.62
C LYS A 281 23.85 26.04 -18.73
N PRO A 282 24.36 24.83 -18.41
CA PRO A 282 24.96 23.96 -19.42
C PRO A 282 23.92 23.51 -20.45
N LEU A 283 24.39 23.14 -21.64
CA LEU A 283 23.53 22.56 -22.70
C LEU A 283 22.91 21.23 -22.24
N GLY A 284 23.71 20.37 -21.59
CA GLY A 284 23.31 19.04 -21.10
C GLY A 284 22.49 19.04 -19.82
N ILE A 285 21.77 20.13 -19.50
CA ILE A 285 20.98 20.23 -18.27
C ILE A 285 19.86 19.17 -18.27
N THR A 286 19.81 18.36 -17.22
CA THR A 286 18.79 17.32 -17.04
C THR A 286 17.80 17.63 -15.91
N ARG A 287 18.04 18.70 -15.16
CA ARG A 287 17.19 19.17 -14.06
C ARG A 287 17.26 20.69 -13.99
N LEU A 288 16.10 21.33 -13.94
CA LEU A 288 15.98 22.78 -13.81
C LEU A 288 14.74 23.06 -12.97
N ALA A 289 14.91 23.81 -11.88
CA ALA A 289 13.77 24.31 -11.11
C ALA A 289 13.02 25.36 -11.96
N HIS A 290 11.69 25.34 -11.89
CA HIS A 290 10.83 26.23 -12.69
C HIS A 290 11.02 26.10 -14.21
N ALA A 291 11.37 24.90 -14.68
CA ALA A 291 11.61 24.68 -16.10
C ALA A 291 10.37 25.04 -16.94
N SER A 292 9.17 24.71 -16.47
CA SER A 292 7.92 25.07 -17.15
C SER A 292 7.79 26.58 -17.36
N GLU A 293 7.93 27.35 -16.29
CA GLU A 293 7.72 28.80 -16.28
C GLU A 293 8.77 29.53 -17.14
N ILE A 294 10.03 29.06 -17.09
CA ILE A 294 11.13 29.61 -17.90
C ILE A 294 10.86 29.38 -19.39
N PHE A 295 10.51 28.15 -19.79
CA PHE A 295 10.32 27.83 -21.21
C PHE A 295 8.97 28.33 -21.76
N GLU A 296 7.94 28.47 -20.92
CA GLU A 296 6.69 29.16 -21.28
C GLU A 296 6.96 30.61 -21.67
N ALA A 297 7.65 31.38 -20.81
CA ALA A 297 7.97 32.77 -21.07
C ALA A 297 8.76 32.98 -22.38
N LEU A 298 9.67 32.04 -22.69
CA LEU A 298 10.43 32.08 -23.94
C LEU A 298 9.55 31.75 -25.17
N LEU A 299 8.71 30.72 -25.08
CA LEU A 299 7.83 30.30 -26.17
C LEU A 299 6.70 31.30 -26.45
N ASP A 300 6.28 32.06 -25.43
CA ASP A 300 5.33 33.17 -25.57
C ASP A 300 5.96 34.38 -26.27
N ALA A 301 7.26 34.61 -26.07
CA ALA A 301 8.00 35.69 -26.71
C ALA A 301 8.44 35.37 -28.16
N GLY A 302 8.54 34.10 -28.54
CA GLY A 302 8.89 33.70 -29.89
C GLY A 302 9.52 32.30 -30.01
N PRO A 303 10.07 31.95 -31.18
CA PRO A 303 10.73 30.67 -31.38
C PRO A 303 11.99 30.55 -30.52
N LEU A 304 12.21 29.36 -29.95
CA LEU A 304 13.42 29.08 -29.18
C LEU A 304 14.66 29.10 -30.07
N THR A 305 15.75 29.65 -29.56
CA THR A 305 17.07 29.48 -30.17
C THR A 305 17.49 28.02 -30.14
N PHE A 306 18.42 27.62 -31.02
CA PHE A 306 18.96 26.24 -31.04
C PHE A 306 19.46 25.78 -29.66
N ARG A 307 20.15 26.65 -28.92
CA ARG A 307 20.65 26.37 -27.56
C ARG A 307 19.52 26.10 -26.58
N GLN A 308 18.49 26.95 -26.56
CA GLN A 308 17.33 26.81 -25.69
C GLN A 308 16.55 25.53 -26.04
N ALA A 309 16.36 25.25 -27.33
CA ALA A 309 15.73 24.02 -27.79
C ALA A 309 16.51 22.77 -27.35
N ALA A 310 17.85 22.78 -27.44
CA ALA A 310 18.68 21.67 -26.96
C ALA A 310 18.56 21.44 -25.44
N GLN A 311 18.47 22.53 -24.66
CA GLN A 311 18.24 22.44 -23.21
C GLN A 311 16.85 21.89 -22.88
N LEU A 312 15.80 22.34 -23.58
CA LEU A 312 14.45 21.80 -23.44
C LEU A 312 14.38 20.32 -23.82
N TYR A 313 15.05 19.94 -24.91
CA TYR A 313 15.18 18.54 -25.33
C TYR A 313 15.81 17.69 -24.23
N ASN A 314 16.90 18.15 -23.61
CA ASN A 314 17.55 17.38 -22.56
C ASN A 314 16.69 17.21 -21.31
N LEU A 315 15.94 18.25 -20.92
CA LEU A 315 14.97 18.15 -19.82
C LEU A 315 13.81 17.20 -20.15
N THR A 316 13.41 17.12 -21.42
CA THR A 316 12.29 16.30 -21.88
C THR A 316 12.68 14.83 -22.11
N PHE A 317 13.89 14.54 -22.61
CA PHE A 317 14.20 13.19 -23.14
C PHE A 317 15.30 12.44 -22.38
N ARG A 318 16.01 13.05 -21.44
CA ARG A 318 17.17 12.39 -20.79
C ARG A 318 16.83 11.63 -19.52
N ARG A 319 15.83 12.06 -18.76
CA ARG A 319 15.54 11.47 -17.45
C ARG A 319 14.04 11.46 -17.15
N PRO A 320 13.45 10.31 -16.77
CA PRO A 320 12.09 10.25 -16.28
C PRO A 320 11.88 11.11 -15.03
N GLY A 321 10.66 11.61 -14.88
CA GLY A 321 10.20 12.35 -13.70
C GLY A 321 9.67 13.74 -14.01
N ARG A 322 9.60 14.56 -12.96
CA ARG A 322 8.93 15.86 -12.95
C ARG A 322 9.33 16.76 -14.13
N SER A 323 10.62 16.99 -14.34
CA SER A 323 11.10 17.87 -15.42
C SER A 323 10.70 17.37 -16.81
N GLN A 324 10.71 16.05 -17.05
CA GLN A 324 10.25 15.49 -18.32
C GLN A 324 8.76 15.76 -18.54
N ALA A 325 7.94 15.54 -17.51
CA ALA A 325 6.49 15.74 -17.60
C ALA A 325 6.10 17.22 -17.78
N GLU A 326 6.80 18.14 -17.10
CA GLU A 326 6.59 19.59 -17.22
C GLU A 326 7.04 20.13 -18.59
N CYS A 327 8.13 19.61 -19.13
CA CYS A 327 8.70 20.07 -20.41
C CYS A 327 8.07 19.42 -21.65
N ALA A 328 7.46 18.24 -21.54
CA ALA A 328 6.85 17.54 -22.68
C ALA A 328 5.80 18.37 -23.45
N PRO A 329 4.84 19.08 -22.82
CA PRO A 329 3.90 19.95 -23.52
C PRO A 329 4.59 21.13 -24.23
N LEU A 330 5.67 21.65 -23.65
CA LEU A 330 6.44 22.76 -24.22
C LEU A 330 7.26 22.30 -25.42
N TRP A 331 7.81 21.08 -25.36
CA TRP A 331 8.45 20.47 -26.51
C TRP A 331 7.46 20.20 -27.64
N LEU A 332 6.24 19.73 -27.32
CA LEU A 332 5.18 19.57 -28.32
C LEU A 332 4.83 20.91 -28.99
N ARG A 333 4.70 21.99 -28.21
CA ARG A 333 4.45 23.34 -28.73
C ARG A 333 5.58 23.83 -29.64
N HIS A 334 6.84 23.51 -29.31
CA HIS A 334 8.00 23.90 -30.10
C HIS A 334 8.20 23.06 -31.38
N ALA A 335 8.17 21.73 -31.27
CA ALA A 335 8.48 20.78 -32.35
C ALA A 335 7.26 20.35 -33.17
N GLY A 336 6.05 20.70 -32.72
CA GLY A 336 4.79 20.37 -33.37
C GLY A 336 4.38 18.90 -33.26
N PRO A 337 3.32 18.50 -33.99
CA PRO A 337 2.68 17.18 -33.87
C PRO A 337 3.61 15.99 -34.14
N SER A 338 4.69 16.18 -34.89
CA SER A 338 5.68 15.13 -35.20
C SER A 338 6.34 14.55 -33.94
N ALA A 339 6.42 15.32 -32.84
CA ALA A 339 6.99 14.88 -31.57
C ALA A 339 6.02 14.05 -30.72
N LEU A 340 4.72 14.04 -31.04
CA LEU A 340 3.66 13.51 -30.19
C LEU A 340 3.85 12.02 -29.85
N SER A 341 4.09 11.18 -30.86
CA SER A 341 4.24 9.73 -30.67
C SER A 341 5.37 9.40 -29.69
N ARG A 342 6.50 10.09 -29.83
CA ARG A 342 7.66 9.92 -28.96
C ARG A 342 7.38 10.39 -27.53
N LEU A 343 6.69 11.52 -27.37
CA LEU A 343 6.31 12.03 -26.04
C LEU A 343 5.36 11.06 -25.33
N LEU A 344 4.33 10.57 -26.03
CA LEU A 344 3.37 9.63 -25.45
C LEU A 344 4.03 8.28 -25.07
N ALA A 345 4.94 7.78 -25.91
CA ALA A 345 5.71 6.57 -25.62
C ALA A 345 6.58 6.70 -24.36
N LEU A 346 7.01 7.92 -24.01
CA LEU A 346 7.78 8.18 -22.80
C LEU A 346 6.90 8.36 -21.56
N MET A 347 5.73 8.99 -21.71
CA MET A 347 4.90 9.36 -20.55
C MET A 347 3.95 8.23 -20.13
N THR A 348 3.34 7.54 -21.09
CA THR A 348 2.26 6.56 -20.81
C THR A 348 2.69 5.33 -19.98
N PRO A 349 3.93 4.80 -20.06
CA PRO A 349 4.35 3.68 -19.23
C PRO A 349 4.43 4.02 -17.73
N HIS A 350 4.57 5.31 -17.38
CA HIS A 350 4.80 5.76 -16.01
C HIS A 350 3.56 6.34 -15.34
N LEU A 351 2.37 6.22 -15.94
CA LEU A 351 1.15 6.80 -15.36
C LEU A 351 0.75 6.15 -14.03
N ALA A 352 1.08 4.87 -13.84
CA ALA A 352 0.82 4.13 -12.61
C ALA A 352 1.95 4.25 -11.57
N ASP A 353 3.01 5.01 -11.86
CA ASP A 353 4.09 5.24 -10.91
C ASP A 353 3.64 6.28 -9.88
N TYR A 354 3.71 5.95 -8.60
CA TYR A 354 3.24 6.83 -7.52
C TYR A 354 4.13 8.07 -7.32
N ALA A 355 5.41 8.00 -7.67
CA ALA A 355 6.37 9.07 -7.46
C ALA A 355 6.32 10.11 -8.59
N ILE A 356 5.99 9.68 -9.81
CA ILE A 356 6.08 10.53 -11.01
C ILE A 356 4.82 10.54 -11.88
N GLY A 357 3.88 9.61 -11.70
CA GLY A 357 2.69 9.45 -12.52
C GLY A 357 1.77 10.66 -12.49
N HIS A 358 1.61 11.33 -11.35
CA HIS A 358 0.80 12.54 -11.25
C HIS A 358 1.36 13.69 -12.10
N TYR A 359 2.70 13.81 -12.20
CA TYR A 359 3.31 14.80 -13.08
C TYR A 359 3.02 14.48 -14.55
N TYR A 360 3.13 13.21 -14.96
CA TYR A 360 2.81 12.81 -16.33
C TYR A 360 1.35 13.05 -16.68
N LEU A 361 0.42 12.74 -15.77
CA LEU A 361 -1.00 13.03 -15.95
C LEU A 361 -1.26 14.55 -16.10
N ALA A 362 -0.58 15.38 -15.31
CA ALA A 362 -0.64 16.83 -15.46
C ALA A 362 -0.07 17.30 -16.81
N GLY A 363 1.05 16.72 -17.26
CA GLY A 363 1.62 16.98 -18.58
C GLY A 363 0.65 16.60 -19.72
N LEU A 364 0.05 15.42 -19.66
CA LEU A 364 -0.97 14.98 -20.63
C LEU A 364 -2.19 15.90 -20.63
N ALA A 365 -2.64 16.35 -19.46
CA ALA A 365 -3.73 17.31 -19.35
C ALA A 365 -3.39 18.64 -20.06
N ARG A 366 -2.16 19.13 -19.90
CA ARG A 366 -1.66 20.35 -20.57
C ARG A 366 -1.50 20.21 -22.08
N MET A 367 -1.31 18.99 -22.60
CA MET A 367 -1.29 18.73 -24.04
C MET A 367 -2.71 18.79 -24.66
N GLY A 368 -3.76 18.73 -23.83
CA GLY A 368 -5.16 18.83 -24.26
C GLY A 368 -5.55 17.74 -25.25
N SER A 369 -6.30 18.12 -26.29
CA SER A 369 -6.74 17.21 -27.36
C SER A 369 -5.62 16.47 -28.10
N HIS A 370 -4.39 17.00 -28.12
CA HIS A 370 -3.25 16.31 -28.73
C HIS A 370 -2.92 14.99 -28.01
N ALA A 371 -3.22 14.88 -26.71
CA ALA A 371 -2.98 13.67 -25.93
C ALA A 371 -4.11 12.63 -26.02
N ARG A 372 -5.08 12.76 -26.95
CA ARG A 372 -6.13 11.75 -27.20
C ARG A 372 -5.60 10.32 -27.34
N PRO A 373 -4.46 10.04 -28.00
CA PRO A 373 -3.95 8.67 -28.09
C PRO A 373 -3.52 8.08 -26.73
N ALA A 374 -3.38 8.88 -25.67
CA ALA A 374 -3.09 8.42 -24.31
C ALA A 374 -4.35 7.99 -23.54
N ILE A 375 -5.56 8.26 -24.04
CA ILE A 375 -6.83 7.90 -23.36
C ILE A 375 -6.87 6.43 -22.94
N PRO A 376 -6.50 5.44 -23.78
CA PRO A 376 -6.53 4.03 -23.35
C PRO A 376 -5.67 3.78 -22.10
N ALA A 377 -4.47 4.37 -22.01
CA ALA A 377 -3.59 4.22 -20.86
C ALA A 377 -4.15 4.92 -19.60
N VAL A 378 -4.70 6.14 -19.75
CA VAL A 378 -5.34 6.87 -18.65
C VAL A 378 -6.60 6.14 -18.16
N THR A 379 -7.41 5.61 -19.07
CA THR A 379 -8.61 4.83 -18.74
C THR A 379 -8.24 3.52 -18.06
N ALA A 380 -7.21 2.80 -18.53
CA ALA A 380 -6.72 1.61 -17.85
C ALA A 380 -6.27 1.90 -16.41
N LEU A 381 -5.66 3.06 -16.15
CA LEU A 381 -5.34 3.50 -14.79
C LEU A 381 -6.59 3.80 -13.96
N ILE A 382 -7.60 4.44 -14.53
CA ILE A 382 -8.87 4.76 -13.83
C ILE A 382 -9.64 3.48 -13.48
N ASP A 383 -9.73 2.55 -14.42
CA ASP A 383 -10.56 1.35 -14.32
C ASP A 383 -9.92 0.22 -13.50
N ARG A 384 -8.73 0.44 -12.95
CA ARG A 384 -8.12 -0.52 -12.02
C ARG A 384 -9.07 -0.79 -10.85
N ARG A 385 -9.34 -2.07 -10.60
CA ARG A 385 -10.09 -2.50 -9.43
C ARG A 385 -9.28 -2.42 -8.14
N THR A 386 -7.99 -2.72 -8.21
CA THR A 386 -7.11 -2.76 -7.05
C THR A 386 -6.17 -1.57 -6.99
N ARG A 387 -5.81 -1.19 -5.77
CA ARG A 387 -4.86 -0.08 -5.52
C ARG A 387 -3.45 -0.44 -5.99
N ILE A 388 -2.63 0.57 -6.17
CA ILE A 388 -1.22 0.41 -6.51
C ILE A 388 -0.45 0.29 -5.18
N PRO A 389 0.26 -0.83 -4.94
CA PRO A 389 1.08 -0.96 -3.73
C PRO A 389 2.26 0.00 -3.85
N VAL A 390 2.47 0.83 -2.82
CA VAL A 390 3.53 1.85 -2.81
C VAL A 390 4.69 1.45 -1.90
N ASN A 391 4.44 0.58 -0.91
CA ASN A 391 5.38 0.18 0.13
C ASN A 391 6.05 1.40 0.80
N ASP A 392 5.25 2.43 1.07
CA ASP A 392 5.70 3.69 1.69
C ASP A 392 4.84 4.02 2.91
N SER A 393 5.50 4.05 4.07
CA SER A 393 4.95 4.42 5.38
C SER A 393 3.82 3.53 5.89
N THR A 394 2.55 3.85 5.60
CA THR A 394 1.36 3.16 6.13
C THR A 394 0.34 2.93 5.03
N ARG A 395 -0.47 1.87 5.13
CA ARG A 395 -1.52 1.56 4.13
C ARG A 395 -2.52 2.70 3.92
N ASP A 396 -2.84 3.48 4.97
CA ASP A 396 -3.68 4.68 4.85
C ASP A 396 -2.99 5.80 4.03
N ALA A 397 -1.66 5.92 4.10
CA ALA A 397 -0.90 6.85 3.27
C ALA A 397 -0.83 6.36 1.82
N GLU A 398 -0.61 5.07 1.59
CA GLU A 398 -0.64 4.47 0.25
C GLU A 398 -2.01 4.66 -0.42
N MET A 399 -3.09 4.45 0.33
CA MET A 399 -4.45 4.73 -0.13
C MET A 399 -4.63 6.20 -0.54
N ARG A 400 -4.11 7.16 0.24
CA ARG A 400 -4.14 8.59 -0.10
C ARG A 400 -3.40 8.90 -1.40
N LEU A 401 -2.25 8.25 -1.63
CA LEU A 401 -1.48 8.41 -2.87
C LEU A 401 -2.24 7.85 -4.08
N ASP A 402 -2.83 6.66 -3.95
CA ASP A 402 -3.66 6.06 -5.02
C ASP A 402 -4.90 6.91 -5.35
N GLU A 403 -5.60 7.43 -4.34
CA GLU A 403 -6.75 8.34 -4.54
C GLU A 403 -6.33 9.65 -5.22
N SER A 404 -5.16 10.20 -4.86
CA SER A 404 -4.61 11.41 -5.50
C SER A 404 -4.26 11.16 -6.97
N LEU A 405 -3.67 10.00 -7.26
CA LEU A 405 -3.33 9.60 -8.63
C LEU A 405 -4.58 9.35 -9.47
N LEU A 406 -5.60 8.70 -8.91
CA LEU A 406 -6.90 8.51 -9.57
C LEU A 406 -7.57 9.85 -9.88
N ALA A 407 -7.56 10.80 -8.93
CA ALA A 407 -8.09 12.14 -9.16
C ALA A 407 -7.35 12.88 -10.28
N ALA A 408 -6.01 12.77 -10.32
CA ALA A 408 -5.20 13.31 -11.40
C ALA A 408 -5.55 12.66 -12.75
N ALA A 409 -5.78 11.35 -12.79
CA ALA A 409 -6.14 10.62 -14.01
C ALA A 409 -7.51 11.04 -14.55
N LEU A 410 -8.50 11.17 -13.66
CA LEU A 410 -9.84 11.68 -13.99
C LEU A 410 -9.78 13.14 -14.48
N SER A 411 -8.91 13.97 -13.90
CA SER A 411 -8.69 15.34 -14.35
C SER A 411 -8.05 15.39 -15.75
N ALA A 412 -6.99 14.61 -15.96
CA ALA A 412 -6.31 14.51 -17.25
C ALA A 412 -7.24 14.02 -18.35
N ARG A 413 -8.03 12.97 -18.09
CA ARG A 413 -9.01 12.46 -19.05
C ARG A 413 -10.03 13.55 -19.44
N ARG A 414 -10.53 14.32 -18.46
CA ARG A 414 -11.45 15.44 -18.73
C ARG A 414 -10.79 16.51 -19.60
N ALA A 415 -9.55 16.91 -19.30
CA ALA A 415 -8.83 17.91 -20.07
C ALA A 415 -8.57 17.47 -21.52
N ILE A 416 -8.20 16.21 -21.74
CA ILE A 416 -7.97 15.65 -23.09
C ILE A 416 -9.27 15.64 -23.92
N LEU A 417 -10.42 15.47 -23.27
CA LEU A 417 -11.73 15.40 -23.91
C LEU A 417 -12.43 16.75 -24.06
N ALA A 418 -12.05 17.79 -23.32
CA ALA A 418 -12.75 19.08 -23.27
C ALA A 418 -12.82 19.80 -24.63
N ASP A 419 -11.82 19.64 -25.50
CA ASP A 419 -11.80 20.22 -26.85
C ASP A 419 -12.59 19.41 -27.91
N ALA A 420 -13.40 18.42 -27.50
CA ALA A 420 -14.17 17.58 -28.42
C ALA A 420 -15.61 18.07 -28.68
N VAL A 421 -16.07 19.14 -28.02
CA VAL A 421 -17.40 19.72 -28.27
C VAL A 421 -17.27 20.75 -29.40
N PRO A 422 -17.77 20.51 -30.62
CA PRO A 422 -17.80 21.54 -31.65
C PRO A 422 -18.70 22.70 -31.18
N PRO A 423 -18.33 23.97 -31.49
CA PRO A 423 -19.20 25.10 -31.19
C PRO A 423 -20.55 24.91 -31.91
N PRO A 424 -21.68 25.30 -31.28
CA PRO A 424 -22.97 25.28 -31.96
C PRO A 424 -22.90 26.10 -33.25
N PRO A 425 -23.59 25.67 -34.34
CA PRO A 425 -23.55 26.39 -35.60
C PRO A 425 -23.99 27.84 -35.38
N ALA A 426 -23.22 28.77 -35.94
CA ALA A 426 -23.51 30.20 -35.86
C ALA A 426 -24.95 30.46 -36.35
N PRO A 427 -25.73 31.28 -35.65
CA PRO A 427 -27.08 31.62 -36.10
C PRO A 427 -27.00 32.27 -37.48
N PRO A 428 -27.93 31.96 -38.40
CA PRO A 428 -27.92 32.50 -39.75
C PRO A 428 -27.99 34.02 -39.70
N SER A 429 -27.08 34.68 -40.42
CA SER A 429 -27.04 36.14 -40.52
C SER A 429 -28.37 36.67 -41.05
N PRO A 430 -28.98 37.67 -40.38
CA PRO A 430 -30.18 38.31 -40.90
C PRO A 430 -29.84 39.02 -42.21
N ARG A 431 -30.62 38.73 -43.25
CA ARG A 431 -30.60 39.42 -44.54
C ARG A 431 -31.32 40.75 -44.45
#